data_AF-A0A367KPH0-F1
#
_entry.id   AF-A0A367KPH0-F1
#
_cell.length_a   1.000
_cell.length_b   1.000
_cell.length_c   1.000
_cell.angle_alpha   90.00
_cell.angle_beta   90.00
_cell.angle_gamma   90.00
#
_symmetry.space_group_name_H-M   'P 1'
#
loop_
_entity.id
_entity.type
_entity.pdbx_description
1 polymer ?
#
loop_
_entity_poly.entity_id
_entity_poly.type
_entity_poly.pdbx_seq_one_letter_code
_entity_poly.pdbx_strand_id
1 'polypeptide(L)'
;MNTILLDQEESSKRSKTEGHTPDCSGDDCLGCDVGEVEISFTSNTDDGEIEEAQPNAQELVILAIDESKKRDNEMAHRLFDLALEKFQEEEPENRVGYANCLVELGKAIKVEESIKEGLDILRGELKKASDSPELKLRLAYSSMVLANYLRKQKGDIFARQEAAFEQEDGDIDEVAYEELLSKQGVTKEEIALYKEAIDYSRDISKNISKDNTTFISEIQGLISELRTYCLSLDLDIQKENATVVIDATIELIQRVPGHEDNWELVTIWASCLAHQEKLLNKSQDRIKVITKAIEMAKKANELHVAKLSKEHPFMCELIAGLYMTQSSLVHDEDEAVELYDRAVQTFKKAHELAPEKLELVEMIRVLEEMKDPLGGNDLAAEDDDVDADSDN
;
A
#
# COMPACT_ATOMS: atom_id res chain seq x y z
N MET A 1 -16.71 21.58 17.75
CA MET A 1 -16.86 21.07 16.37
C MET A 1 -17.24 19.62 16.49
N ASN A 2 -18.38 19.26 15.91
CA ASN A 2 -19.03 17.97 16.11
C ASN A 2 -18.10 16.83 15.69
N THR A 3 -17.73 16.00 16.66
CA THR A 3 -17.17 14.68 16.43
C THR A 3 -18.29 13.83 15.83
N ILE A 4 -18.22 13.56 14.52
CA ILE A 4 -19.11 12.60 13.88
C ILE A 4 -18.48 11.22 14.14
N LEU A 5 -19.04 10.51 15.11
CA LEU A 5 -18.95 9.06 15.20
C LEU A 5 -19.77 8.52 14.03
N LEU A 6 -19.11 8.01 12.99
CA LEU A 6 -19.77 7.24 11.95
C LEU A 6 -20.10 5.87 12.53
N ASP A 7 -21.28 5.76 13.14
CA ASP A 7 -21.91 4.47 13.38
C ASP A 7 -22.19 3.84 12.02
N GLN A 8 -21.57 2.68 11.81
CA GLN A 8 -21.66 1.87 10.60
C GLN A 8 -23.05 1.25 10.51
N GLU A 9 -23.94 1.81 9.69
CA GLU A 9 -25.05 1.09 9.05
C GLU A 9 -25.74 1.95 7.96
N GLU A 10 -25.00 2.42 6.96
CA GLU A 10 -25.63 3.00 5.75
C GLU A 10 -25.83 1.91 4.69
N SER A 11 -27.07 1.43 4.58
CA SER A 11 -27.50 0.53 3.51
C SER A 11 -27.71 1.33 2.22
N SER A 12 -26.70 1.37 1.36
CA SER A 12 -26.90 1.67 -0.08
C SER A 12 -27.87 0.62 -0.65
N LYS A 13 -29.13 0.99 -0.88
CA LYS A 13 -30.14 0.10 -1.45
C LYS A 13 -30.02 0.13 -2.97
N ARG A 14 -29.40 -0.91 -3.52
CA ARG A 14 -29.30 -1.17 -4.96
C ARG A 14 -30.66 -1.62 -5.51
N SER A 15 -31.31 -0.79 -6.31
CA SER A 15 -32.44 -1.22 -7.17
C SER A 15 -31.87 -1.70 -8.50
N LYS A 16 -31.89 -3.02 -8.75
CA LYS A 16 -31.77 -3.55 -10.12
C LYS A 16 -33.18 -3.68 -10.67
N THR A 17 -33.58 -2.80 -11.58
CA THR A 17 -34.83 -2.98 -12.33
C THR A 17 -34.72 -4.21 -13.22
N GLU A 18 -35.75 -5.06 -13.18
CA GLU A 18 -35.81 -6.34 -13.89
C GLU A 18 -35.94 -6.15 -15.41
N GLY A 19 -34.92 -6.62 -16.14
CA GLY A 19 -34.99 -7.38 -17.40
C GLY A 19 -35.86 -6.90 -18.57
N HIS A 20 -35.20 -6.50 -19.66
CA HIS A 20 -35.73 -6.67 -21.02
C HIS A 20 -34.91 -7.69 -21.81
N THR A 21 -35.59 -8.52 -22.58
CA THR A 21 -35.00 -9.56 -23.43
C THR A 21 -34.20 -8.95 -24.60
N PRO A 22 -33.10 -9.59 -25.07
CA PRO A 22 -32.20 -9.06 -26.10
C PRO A 22 -32.83 -8.79 -27.49
N ASP A 23 -34.08 -9.19 -27.72
CA ASP A 23 -34.76 -9.15 -29.03
C ASP A 23 -35.83 -8.04 -29.15
N CYS A 24 -35.73 -6.95 -28.39
CA CYS A 24 -36.66 -5.82 -28.52
C CYS A 24 -36.45 -5.11 -29.87
N SER A 25 -37.34 -5.37 -30.82
CA SER A 25 -37.35 -4.80 -32.18
C SER A 25 -38.65 -4.03 -32.48
N GLY A 26 -39.30 -3.53 -31.43
CA GLY A 26 -40.51 -2.70 -31.55
C GLY A 26 -40.18 -1.24 -31.89
N ASP A 27 -40.87 -0.68 -32.89
CA ASP A 27 -40.73 0.72 -33.34
C ASP A 27 -41.11 1.77 -32.27
N ASP A 28 -41.66 1.34 -31.12
CA ASP A 28 -42.00 2.17 -29.96
C ASP A 28 -40.94 2.11 -28.83
N CYS A 29 -39.78 1.48 -29.07
CA CYS A 29 -38.68 1.43 -28.11
C CYS A 29 -38.00 2.82 -28.00
N LEU A 30 -38.20 3.51 -26.88
CA LEU A 30 -37.72 4.89 -26.65
C LEU A 30 -36.21 5.02 -26.39
N GLY A 31 -35.42 3.97 -26.63
CA GLY A 31 -33.98 3.94 -26.36
C GLY A 31 -33.65 2.96 -25.25
N CYS A 32 -32.61 2.17 -25.48
CA CYS A 32 -32.12 1.17 -24.53
C CYS A 32 -31.22 1.85 -23.50
N ASP A 33 -31.78 2.28 -22.36
CA ASP A 33 -30.98 2.65 -21.17
C ASP A 33 -30.52 1.37 -20.46
N VAL A 34 -29.54 0.70 -21.07
CA VAL A 34 -28.80 -0.37 -20.41
C VAL A 34 -27.73 0.29 -19.54
N GLY A 35 -28.04 0.48 -18.26
CA GLY A 35 -27.02 0.63 -17.22
C GLY A 35 -26.95 1.97 -16.47
N GLU A 36 -28.01 2.78 -16.41
CA GLU A 36 -28.02 3.91 -15.48
C GLU A 36 -28.16 3.39 -14.03
N VAL A 37 -27.06 3.42 -13.28
CA VAL A 37 -27.11 3.24 -11.82
C VAL A 37 -27.75 4.50 -11.23
N GLU A 38 -29.02 4.40 -10.86
CA GLU A 38 -29.72 5.46 -10.15
C GLU A 38 -29.23 5.48 -8.69
N ILE A 39 -28.50 6.54 -8.32
CA ILE A 39 -27.98 6.73 -6.96
C ILE A 39 -28.96 7.63 -6.21
N SER A 40 -29.59 7.10 -5.17
CA SER A 40 -30.38 7.87 -4.21
C SER A 40 -29.63 7.92 -2.88
N PHE A 41 -29.48 9.11 -2.33
CA PHE A 41 -28.88 9.31 -1.02
C PHE A 41 -30.00 9.47 0.00
N THR A 42 -29.94 8.72 1.09
CA THR A 42 -30.96 8.75 2.13
C THR A 42 -30.32 8.89 3.50
N SER A 43 -30.84 9.77 4.35
CA SER A 43 -30.45 9.89 5.75
C SER A 43 -31.56 9.38 6.66
N ASN A 44 -31.18 8.73 7.77
CA ASN A 44 -32.11 8.42 8.85
C ASN A 44 -32.18 9.62 9.79
N THR A 45 -33.38 10.15 10.01
CA THR A 45 -33.63 11.15 11.05
C THR A 45 -33.68 10.49 12.43
N ASP A 46 -33.53 11.28 13.50
CA ASP A 46 -33.60 10.81 14.90
C ASP A 46 -34.92 10.08 15.23
N ASP A 47 -35.96 10.32 14.42
CA ASP A 47 -37.29 9.70 14.54
C ASP A 47 -37.45 8.41 13.70
N GLY A 48 -36.40 7.98 12.99
CA GLY A 48 -36.39 6.77 12.16
C GLY A 48 -37.05 6.92 10.79
N GLU A 49 -37.38 8.14 10.36
CA GLU A 49 -37.86 8.43 9.00
C GLU A 49 -36.66 8.59 8.04
N ILE A 50 -36.81 8.03 6.84
CA ILE A 50 -35.83 8.10 5.76
C ILE A 50 -36.12 9.37 4.94
N GLU A 51 -35.21 10.32 4.94
CA GLU A 51 -35.28 11.53 4.11
C GLU A 51 -34.28 11.45 2.95
N GLU A 52 -34.61 12.09 1.83
CA GLU A 52 -33.64 12.31 0.74
C GLU A 52 -32.54 13.25 1.21
N ALA A 53 -31.30 12.77 1.18
CA ALA A 53 -30.11 13.56 1.45
C ALA A 53 -29.54 14.11 0.15
N GLN A 54 -28.97 15.32 0.20
CA GLN A 54 -28.25 15.93 -0.92
C GLN A 54 -26.80 16.15 -0.46
N PRO A 55 -25.91 15.15 -0.67
CA PRO A 55 -24.51 15.29 -0.26
C PRO A 55 -23.82 16.42 -1.04
N ASN A 56 -22.93 17.15 -0.37
CA ASN A 56 -22.09 18.14 -1.03
C ASN A 56 -20.98 17.48 -1.86
N ALA A 57 -20.26 18.26 -2.65
CA ALA A 57 -19.23 17.74 -3.55
C ALA A 57 -18.13 16.95 -2.79
N GLN A 58 -17.71 17.42 -1.62
CA GLN A 58 -16.68 16.77 -0.81
C GLN A 58 -17.16 15.46 -0.18
N GLU A 59 -18.43 15.38 0.24
CA GLU A 59 -19.04 14.15 0.74
C GLU A 59 -19.11 13.08 -0.35
N LEU A 60 -19.46 13.46 -1.57
CA LEU A 60 -19.43 12.56 -2.72
C LEU A 60 -18.03 11.99 -3.00
N VAL A 61 -16.98 12.82 -2.88
CA VAL A 61 -15.59 12.35 -3.01
C VAL A 61 -15.26 11.29 -1.96
N ILE A 62 -15.66 11.51 -0.71
CA ILE A 62 -15.40 10.55 0.39
C ILE A 62 -16.11 9.22 0.09
N LEU A 63 -17.37 9.26 -0.31
CA LEU A 63 -18.14 8.06 -0.69
C LEU A 63 -17.50 7.34 -1.87
N ALA A 64 -17.06 8.07 -2.90
CA ALA A 64 -16.39 7.51 -4.07
C ALA A 64 -15.09 6.77 -3.70
N ILE A 65 -14.28 7.36 -2.81
CA ILE A 65 -13.05 6.74 -2.30
C ILE A 65 -13.37 5.46 -1.54
N ASP A 66 -14.42 5.44 -0.72
CA ASP A 66 -14.79 4.26 0.06
C ASP A 66 -15.34 3.13 -0.80
N GLU A 67 -16.14 3.41 -1.83
CA GLU A 67 -16.59 2.41 -2.80
C GLU A 67 -15.43 1.87 -3.64
N SER A 68 -14.46 2.72 -3.99
CA SER A 68 -13.22 2.29 -4.65
C SER A 68 -12.43 1.28 -3.80
N LYS A 69 -12.32 1.49 -2.49
CA LYS A 69 -11.66 0.54 -1.57
C LYS A 69 -12.39 -0.81 -1.51
N LYS A 70 -13.73 -0.81 -1.66
CA LYS A 70 -14.55 -2.03 -1.76
C LYS A 70 -14.46 -2.71 -3.13
N ARG A 71 -13.71 -2.14 -4.07
CA ARG A 71 -13.55 -2.58 -5.47
C ARG A 71 -14.84 -2.47 -6.29
N ASP A 72 -15.77 -1.62 -5.89
CA ASP A 72 -16.93 -1.25 -6.72
C ASP A 72 -16.58 -0.04 -7.59
N ASN A 73 -15.81 -0.31 -8.65
CA ASN A 73 -15.28 0.74 -9.54
C ASN A 73 -16.39 1.48 -10.30
N GLU A 74 -17.52 0.83 -10.59
CA GLU A 74 -18.63 1.42 -11.31
C GLU A 74 -19.33 2.47 -10.44
N MET A 75 -19.63 2.12 -9.18
CA MET A 75 -20.19 3.06 -8.22
C MET A 75 -19.22 4.20 -7.92
N ALA A 76 -17.93 3.89 -7.69
CA ALA A 76 -16.92 4.90 -7.43
C ALA A 76 -16.81 5.92 -8.58
N HIS A 77 -16.79 5.45 -9.83
CA HIS A 77 -16.75 6.32 -11.01
C HIS A 77 -17.95 7.26 -11.04
N ARG A 78 -19.16 6.74 -10.83
CA ARG A 78 -20.38 7.54 -10.87
C ARG A 78 -20.43 8.59 -9.76
N LEU A 79 -19.96 8.25 -8.56
CA LEU A 79 -19.88 9.19 -7.43
C LEU A 79 -18.86 10.30 -7.69
N PHE A 80 -17.73 9.99 -8.32
CA PHE A 80 -16.78 11.02 -8.74
C PHE A 80 -17.35 11.91 -9.85
N ASP A 81 -18.08 11.37 -10.83
CA ASP A 81 -18.73 12.18 -11.86
C ASP A 81 -19.68 13.21 -11.25
N LEU A 82 -20.53 12.77 -10.30
CA LEU A 82 -21.43 13.65 -9.55
C LEU A 82 -20.67 14.69 -8.72
N ALA A 83 -19.56 14.31 -8.09
CA ALA A 83 -18.72 15.24 -7.34
C ALA A 83 -18.11 16.32 -8.24
N LEU A 84 -17.61 15.94 -9.41
CA LEU A 84 -17.03 16.86 -10.39
C LEU A 84 -18.09 17.82 -10.93
N GLU A 85 -19.29 17.34 -11.25
CA GLU A 85 -20.42 18.16 -11.67
C GLU A 85 -20.78 19.19 -10.60
N LYS A 86 -20.89 18.78 -9.33
CA LYS A 86 -21.14 19.73 -8.22
C LYS A 86 -20.03 20.75 -8.06
N PHE A 87 -18.76 20.36 -8.16
CA PHE A 87 -17.65 21.31 -8.12
C PHE A 87 -17.66 22.31 -9.28
N GLN A 88 -18.16 21.92 -10.45
CA GLN A 88 -18.23 22.78 -11.63
C GLN A 88 -19.45 23.70 -11.63
N GLU A 89 -20.61 23.19 -11.22
CA GLU A 89 -21.89 23.90 -11.33
C GLU A 89 -22.29 24.63 -10.04
N GLU A 90 -22.09 23.99 -8.88
CA GLU A 90 -22.55 24.49 -7.59
C GLU A 90 -21.42 25.19 -6.80
N GLU A 91 -20.19 24.69 -6.91
CA GLU A 91 -19.01 25.19 -6.17
C GLU A 91 -17.83 25.65 -7.08
N PRO A 92 -18.04 26.45 -8.15
CA PRO A 92 -16.98 26.75 -9.14
C PRO A 92 -15.74 27.47 -8.59
N GLU A 93 -15.88 28.15 -7.45
CA GLU A 93 -14.76 28.82 -6.78
C GLU A 93 -13.86 27.83 -6.00
N ASN A 94 -14.34 26.61 -5.72
CA ASN A 94 -13.63 25.59 -4.98
C ASN A 94 -12.67 24.78 -5.89
N ARG A 95 -11.77 25.49 -6.57
CA ARG A 95 -10.82 24.88 -7.51
C ARG A 95 -9.88 23.86 -6.86
N VAL A 96 -9.57 24.03 -5.58
CA VAL A 96 -8.75 23.08 -4.81
C VAL A 96 -9.53 21.78 -4.56
N GLY A 97 -10.80 21.86 -4.19
CA GLY A 97 -11.69 20.69 -4.04
C GLY A 97 -11.84 19.92 -5.36
N TYR A 98 -12.13 20.64 -6.44
CA TYR A 98 -12.20 20.07 -7.80
C TYR A 98 -10.90 19.34 -8.19
N ALA A 99 -9.75 19.98 -7.96
CA ALA A 99 -8.46 19.38 -8.29
C ALA A 99 -8.14 18.13 -7.46
N ASN A 100 -8.48 18.14 -6.16
CA ASN A 100 -8.36 16.94 -5.33
C ASN A 100 -9.26 15.81 -5.82
N CYS A 101 -10.49 16.13 -6.22
CA CYS A 101 -11.43 15.16 -6.80
C CYS A 101 -10.85 14.48 -8.05
N LEU A 102 -10.25 15.26 -8.97
CA LEU A 102 -9.59 14.73 -10.16
C LEU A 102 -8.42 13.78 -9.82
N VAL A 103 -7.63 14.10 -8.80
CA VAL A 103 -6.50 13.26 -8.36
C VAL A 103 -7.00 11.96 -7.76
N GLU A 104 -8.01 12.01 -6.89
CA GLU A 104 -8.59 10.82 -6.27
C GLU A 104 -9.32 9.93 -7.27
N LEU A 105 -10.06 10.52 -8.22
CA LEU A 105 -10.62 9.82 -9.37
C LEU A 105 -9.52 9.09 -10.14
N GLY A 106 -8.51 9.83 -10.61
CA GLY A 106 -7.44 9.27 -11.41
C GLY A 106 -6.67 8.15 -10.69
N LYS A 107 -6.51 8.27 -9.36
CA LYS A 107 -5.94 7.21 -8.50
C LYS A 107 -6.85 5.97 -8.43
N ALA A 108 -8.14 6.17 -8.19
CA ALA A 108 -9.11 5.10 -8.00
C ALA A 108 -9.36 4.29 -9.28
N ILE A 109 -9.62 4.99 -10.39
CA ILE A 109 -9.98 4.37 -11.68
C ILE A 109 -8.82 4.27 -12.67
N LYS A 110 -7.61 4.65 -12.25
CA LYS A 110 -6.35 4.56 -13.01
C LYS A 110 -6.36 5.40 -14.31
N VAL A 111 -6.66 6.69 -14.18
CA VAL A 111 -6.63 7.66 -15.29
C VAL A 111 -5.54 8.70 -15.04
N GLU A 112 -4.50 8.68 -15.88
CA GLU A 112 -3.32 9.55 -15.73
C GLU A 112 -3.65 11.02 -15.90
N GLU A 113 -4.46 11.33 -16.92
CA GLU A 113 -4.81 12.67 -17.35
C GLU A 113 -5.54 13.42 -16.24
N SER A 114 -6.44 12.75 -15.51
CA SER A 114 -7.13 13.33 -14.35
C SER A 114 -6.15 13.71 -13.24
N ILE A 115 -5.17 12.85 -12.93
CA ILE A 115 -4.14 13.16 -11.93
C ILE A 115 -3.30 14.36 -12.38
N LYS A 116 -2.89 14.40 -13.66
CA LYS A 116 -2.10 15.50 -14.24
C LYS A 116 -2.87 16.82 -14.21
N GLU A 117 -4.12 16.82 -14.62
CA GLU A 117 -4.98 18.00 -14.60
C GLU A 117 -5.16 18.54 -13.18
N GLY A 118 -5.50 17.67 -12.23
CA GLY A 118 -5.64 18.06 -10.82
C GLY A 118 -4.34 18.64 -10.26
N LEU A 119 -3.19 18.01 -10.55
CA LEU A 119 -1.88 18.50 -10.13
C LEU A 119 -1.55 19.88 -10.72
N ASP A 120 -1.86 20.11 -12.00
CA ASP A 120 -1.61 21.39 -12.66
C ASP A 120 -2.50 22.52 -12.12
N ILE A 121 -3.76 22.21 -11.77
CA ILE A 121 -4.65 23.16 -11.09
C ILE A 121 -4.08 23.51 -9.71
N LEU A 122 -3.65 22.52 -8.91
CA LEU A 122 -3.05 22.76 -7.59
C LEU A 122 -1.78 23.61 -7.68
N ARG A 123 -0.90 23.37 -8.65
CA ARG A 123 0.26 24.22 -8.94
C ARG A 123 -0.14 25.64 -9.30
N GLY A 124 -1.23 25.81 -10.05
CA GLY A 124 -1.81 27.10 -10.39
C GLY A 124 -2.34 27.86 -9.18
N GLU A 125 -3.06 27.19 -8.27
CA GLU A 125 -3.55 27.78 -7.03
C GLU A 125 -2.42 28.12 -6.06
N LEU A 126 -1.36 27.31 -5.98
CA LEU A 126 -0.24 27.57 -5.08
C LEU A 126 0.52 28.84 -5.48
N LYS A 127 0.57 29.20 -6.76
CA LYS A 127 1.14 30.49 -7.20
C LYS A 127 0.37 31.69 -6.66
N LYS A 128 -0.91 31.55 -6.35
CA LYS A 128 -1.76 32.60 -5.76
C LYS A 128 -1.63 32.65 -4.23
N ALA A 129 -1.43 31.50 -3.60
CA ALA A 129 -1.33 31.33 -2.15
C ALA A 129 -0.07 30.53 -1.76
N SER A 130 1.11 31.08 -2.05
CA SER A 130 2.40 30.36 -1.98
C SER A 130 2.78 29.84 -0.61
N ASP A 131 2.18 30.39 0.45
CA ASP A 131 2.53 30.05 1.83
C ASP A 131 1.54 29.09 2.50
N SER A 132 0.47 28.64 1.81
CA SER A 132 -0.51 27.71 2.40
C SER A 132 0.10 26.31 2.62
N PRO A 133 0.21 25.84 3.89
CA PRO A 133 0.68 24.49 4.18
C PRO A 133 -0.26 23.40 3.65
N GLU A 134 -1.58 23.64 3.69
CA GLU A 134 -2.60 22.70 3.21
C GLU A 134 -2.49 22.49 1.70
N LEU A 135 -2.26 23.57 0.95
CA LEU A 135 -2.11 23.48 -0.49
C LEU A 135 -0.79 22.81 -0.89
N LYS A 136 0.30 23.10 -0.17
CA LYS A 136 1.58 22.37 -0.33
C LYS A 136 1.41 20.89 -0.04
N LEU A 137 0.63 20.53 0.98
CA LEU A 137 0.40 19.14 1.37
C LEU A 137 -0.35 18.38 0.28
N ARG A 138 -1.44 18.98 -0.23
CA ARG A 138 -2.20 18.43 -1.35
C ARG A 138 -1.34 18.27 -2.60
N LEU A 139 -0.51 19.27 -2.91
CA LEU A 139 0.38 19.21 -4.06
C LEU A 139 1.42 18.09 -3.89
N ALA A 140 2.05 17.99 -2.71
CA ALA A 140 2.98 16.90 -2.42
C ALA A 140 2.33 15.51 -2.55
N TYR A 141 1.12 15.37 -2.01
CA TYR A 141 0.33 14.14 -2.12
C TYR A 141 0.03 13.81 -3.59
N SER A 142 -0.52 14.75 -4.35
CA SER A 142 -0.88 14.57 -5.76
C SER A 142 0.35 14.25 -6.65
N SER A 143 1.50 14.87 -6.38
CA SER A 143 2.74 14.53 -7.07
C SER A 143 3.17 13.09 -6.80
N MET A 144 3.03 12.60 -5.56
CA MET A 144 3.32 11.20 -5.24
C MET A 144 2.29 10.23 -5.83
N VAL A 145 1.01 10.60 -5.87
CA VAL A 145 -0.03 9.80 -6.54
C VAL A 145 0.33 9.60 -8.02
N LEU A 146 0.75 10.66 -8.72
CA LEU A 146 1.19 10.55 -10.11
C LEU A 146 2.48 9.71 -10.25
N ALA A 147 3.46 9.91 -9.36
CA ALA A 147 4.70 9.12 -9.37
C ALA A 147 4.41 7.62 -9.18
N ASN A 148 3.54 7.26 -8.24
CA ASN A 148 3.08 5.89 -8.00
C ASN A 148 2.35 5.32 -9.22
N TYR A 149 1.49 6.12 -9.85
CA TYR A 149 0.78 5.71 -11.06
C TYR A 149 1.75 5.34 -12.19
N LEU A 150 2.70 6.23 -12.51
CA LEU A 150 3.71 6.00 -13.56
C LEU A 150 4.58 4.78 -13.25
N ARG A 151 5.02 4.65 -12.00
CA ARG A 151 5.83 3.52 -11.53
C ARG A 151 5.07 2.20 -11.63
N LYS A 152 3.80 2.18 -11.26
CA LYS A 152 2.94 1.01 -11.37
C LYS A 152 2.73 0.60 -12.83
N GLN A 153 2.40 1.53 -13.73
CA GLN A 153 2.29 1.22 -15.15
C GLN A 153 3.59 0.60 -15.69
N LYS A 154 4.72 1.15 -15.27
CA LYS A 154 6.03 0.64 -15.68
C LYS A 154 6.30 -0.78 -15.16
N GLY A 155 5.97 -1.04 -13.90
CA GLY A 155 6.03 -2.38 -13.31
C GLY A 155 5.08 -3.38 -14.00
N ASP A 156 3.85 -2.97 -14.32
CA ASP A 156 2.88 -3.80 -15.04
C ASP A 156 3.37 -4.17 -16.45
N ILE A 157 4.04 -3.24 -17.15
CA ILE A 157 4.69 -3.50 -18.45
C ILE A 157 5.86 -4.47 -18.28
N PHE A 158 6.71 -4.26 -17.28
CA PHE A 158 7.84 -5.14 -16.98
C PHE A 158 7.39 -6.57 -16.70
N ALA A 159 6.43 -6.76 -15.79
CA ALA A 159 5.94 -8.09 -15.42
C ALA A 159 5.34 -8.86 -16.63
N ARG A 160 4.69 -8.15 -17.56
CA ARG A 160 4.20 -8.77 -18.82
C ARG A 160 5.33 -9.16 -19.76
N GLN A 161 6.40 -8.37 -19.82
CA GLN A 161 7.57 -8.67 -20.65
C GLN A 161 8.36 -9.83 -20.05
N GLU A 162 8.57 -9.83 -18.74
CA GLU A 162 9.22 -10.91 -17.97
C GLU A 162 8.47 -12.24 -18.14
N ALA A 163 7.14 -12.26 -17.94
CA ALA A 163 6.33 -13.46 -18.13
C ALA A 163 6.34 -13.99 -19.58
N ALA A 164 6.61 -13.13 -20.58
CA ALA A 164 6.74 -13.57 -21.97
C ALA A 164 8.08 -14.29 -22.21
N PHE A 165 9.15 -13.92 -21.48
CA PHE A 165 10.44 -14.63 -21.53
C PHE A 165 10.35 -16.02 -20.89
N GLU A 166 9.55 -16.20 -19.83
CA GLU A 166 9.39 -17.49 -19.14
C GLU A 166 8.58 -18.53 -19.95
N GLN A 167 7.76 -18.09 -20.91
CA GLN A 167 6.89 -18.97 -21.72
C GLN A 167 7.55 -19.49 -23.00
N GLU A 168 8.65 -18.88 -23.44
CA GLU A 168 9.43 -19.37 -24.58
C GLU A 168 10.40 -20.45 -24.08
N ASP A 169 10.10 -21.73 -24.30
CA ASP A 169 10.95 -22.88 -23.95
C ASP A 169 12.42 -22.65 -24.36
N GLY A 170 13.28 -22.31 -23.40
CA GLY A 170 14.71 -22.07 -23.59
C GLY A 170 15.27 -21.16 -22.51
N ASP A 171 16.55 -21.34 -22.17
CA ASP A 171 17.27 -20.50 -21.20
C ASP A 171 16.97 -19.00 -21.41
N ILE A 172 16.64 -18.29 -20.33
CA ILE A 172 16.46 -16.82 -20.36
C ILE A 172 17.72 -16.21 -20.98
N ASP A 173 17.56 -15.49 -22.09
CA ASP A 173 18.65 -14.70 -22.66
C ASP A 173 19.04 -13.62 -21.64
N GLU A 174 20.13 -13.90 -20.91
CA GLU A 174 20.66 -13.05 -19.84
C GLU A 174 20.90 -11.62 -20.34
N VAL A 175 21.33 -11.45 -21.60
CA VAL A 175 21.55 -10.13 -22.20
C VAL A 175 20.23 -9.39 -22.42
N ALA A 176 19.21 -10.10 -22.92
CA ALA A 176 17.88 -9.51 -23.12
C ALA A 176 17.21 -9.15 -21.78
N TYR A 177 17.40 -9.99 -20.75
CA TYR A 177 16.88 -9.75 -19.41
C TYR A 177 17.61 -8.56 -18.72
N GLU A 178 18.93 -8.48 -18.83
CA GLU A 178 19.69 -7.31 -18.37
C GLU A 178 19.25 -6.01 -19.09
N GLU A 179 19.00 -6.07 -20.40
CA GLU A 179 18.46 -4.93 -21.14
C GLU A 179 17.08 -4.53 -20.61
N LEU A 180 16.21 -5.50 -20.32
CA LEU A 180 14.89 -5.27 -19.73
C LEU A 180 14.98 -4.59 -18.35
N LEU A 181 15.87 -5.08 -17.47
CA LEU A 181 16.15 -4.48 -16.17
C LEU A 181 16.70 -3.06 -16.31
N SER A 182 17.58 -2.81 -17.28
CA SER A 182 18.13 -1.47 -17.52
C SER A 182 17.04 -0.44 -17.89
N LYS A 183 15.97 -0.88 -18.57
CA LYS A 183 14.80 -0.05 -18.90
C LYS A 183 13.97 0.29 -17.68
N GLN A 184 14.16 -0.38 -16.53
CA GLN A 184 13.43 -0.12 -15.28
C GLN A 184 13.95 1.05 -14.45
N GLY A 185 15.00 1.75 -14.90
CA GLY A 185 15.50 2.97 -14.25
C GLY A 185 14.42 4.03 -13.98
N VAL A 186 14.61 4.87 -12.97
CA VAL A 186 13.63 5.91 -12.62
C VAL A 186 13.63 7.02 -13.67
N THR A 187 12.44 7.37 -14.18
CA THR A 187 12.32 8.39 -15.23
C THR A 187 12.53 9.80 -14.69
N LYS A 188 12.84 10.76 -15.57
CA LYS A 188 13.00 12.18 -15.18
C LYS A 188 11.71 12.78 -14.61
N GLU A 189 10.56 12.35 -15.12
CA GLU A 189 9.24 12.82 -14.66
C GLU A 189 8.99 12.34 -13.23
N GLU A 190 9.19 11.05 -12.96
CA GLU A 190 9.11 10.52 -11.60
C GLU A 190 10.08 11.22 -10.64
N ILE A 191 11.32 11.47 -11.07
CA ILE A 191 12.31 12.21 -10.28
C ILE A 191 11.84 13.61 -9.94
N ALA A 192 11.23 14.33 -10.89
CA ALA A 192 10.68 15.64 -10.64
C ALA A 192 9.53 15.58 -9.62
N LEU A 193 8.64 14.59 -9.77
CA LEU A 193 7.46 14.43 -8.91
C LEU A 193 7.81 14.08 -7.47
N TYR A 194 8.65 13.07 -7.23
CA TYR A 194 8.99 12.72 -5.84
C TYR A 194 9.84 13.81 -5.17
N LYS A 195 10.70 14.53 -5.93
CA LYS A 195 11.46 15.66 -5.37
C LYS A 195 10.55 16.83 -4.98
N GLU A 196 9.59 17.17 -5.84
CA GLU A 196 8.57 18.18 -5.54
C GLU A 196 7.81 17.83 -4.25
N ALA A 197 7.38 16.57 -4.12
CA ALA A 197 6.71 16.10 -2.91
C ALA A 197 7.58 16.19 -1.65
N ILE A 198 8.84 15.76 -1.74
CA ILE A 198 9.80 15.82 -0.63
C ILE A 198 10.04 17.28 -0.21
N ASP A 199 10.26 18.19 -1.17
CA ASP A 199 10.54 19.59 -0.88
C ASP A 199 9.36 20.26 -0.16
N TYR A 200 8.14 20.04 -0.63
CA TYR A 200 6.94 20.54 0.05
C TYR A 200 6.74 19.90 1.42
N SER A 201 6.94 18.58 1.55
CA SER A 201 6.81 17.89 2.83
C SER A 201 7.75 18.44 3.89
N ARG A 202 9.00 18.77 3.52
CA ARG A 202 9.99 19.39 4.41
C ARG A 202 9.56 20.78 4.83
N ASP A 203 8.96 21.55 3.93
CA ASP A 203 8.49 22.89 4.26
C ASP A 203 7.29 22.87 5.24
N ILE A 204 6.31 22.02 4.97
CA ILE A 204 5.12 21.83 5.81
C ILE A 204 5.51 21.35 7.22
N SER A 205 6.51 20.46 7.29
CA SER A 205 6.92 19.82 8.54
C SER A 205 7.43 20.79 9.62
N LYS A 206 7.72 22.04 9.26
CA LYS A 206 8.12 23.10 10.21
C LYS A 206 6.99 23.60 11.11
N ASN A 207 5.73 23.39 10.71
CA ASN A 207 4.56 24.02 11.34
C ASN A 207 3.48 23.01 11.80
N ILE A 208 3.82 21.72 11.94
CA ILE A 208 2.82 20.71 12.33
C ILE A 208 2.44 20.90 13.80
N SER A 209 1.21 21.34 14.04
CA SER A 209 0.62 21.38 15.38
C SER A 209 0.04 20.03 15.78
N LYS A 210 0.23 19.62 17.05
CA LYS A 210 -0.37 18.40 17.61
C LYS A 210 -1.90 18.42 17.60
N ASP A 211 -2.47 19.62 17.68
CA ASP A 211 -3.93 19.81 17.85
C ASP A 211 -4.69 19.77 16.52
N ASN A 212 -3.99 19.76 15.38
CA ASN A 212 -4.60 19.71 14.06
C ASN A 212 -4.66 18.27 13.53
N THR A 213 -5.59 17.49 14.08
CA THR A 213 -5.76 16.06 13.76
C THR A 213 -6.07 15.81 12.28
N THR A 214 -6.86 16.69 11.64
CA THR A 214 -7.17 16.59 10.21
C THR A 214 -5.92 16.73 9.36
N PHE A 215 -5.08 17.73 9.65
CA PHE A 215 -3.82 17.94 8.94
C PHE A 215 -2.83 16.79 9.16
N ILE A 216 -2.78 16.22 10.37
CA ILE A 216 -1.98 15.02 10.65
C ILE A 216 -2.48 13.83 9.80
N SER A 217 -3.79 13.64 9.68
CA SER A 217 -4.37 12.59 8.84
C SER A 217 -4.03 12.77 7.36
N GLU A 218 -4.06 14.00 6.85
CA GLU A 218 -3.64 14.30 5.46
C GLU A 218 -2.12 13.99 5.27
N ILE A 219 -1.27 14.29 6.27
CA ILE A 219 0.16 13.94 6.23
C ILE A 219 0.36 12.42 6.22
N GLN A 220 -0.43 11.66 6.98
CA GLN A 220 -0.39 10.19 6.94
C GLN A 220 -0.72 9.66 5.53
N GLY A 221 -1.62 10.33 4.80
CA GLY A 221 -1.88 10.05 3.38
C GLY A 221 -0.62 10.22 2.52
N LEU A 222 0.06 11.35 2.62
CA LEU A 222 1.33 11.59 1.92
C LEU A 222 2.42 10.56 2.29
N ILE A 223 2.58 10.25 3.58
CA ILE A 223 3.53 9.24 4.06
C ILE A 223 3.23 7.87 3.43
N SER A 224 1.95 7.51 3.30
CA SER A 224 1.53 6.26 2.68
C SER A 224 1.87 6.19 1.18
N GLU A 225 1.72 7.31 0.46
CA GLU A 225 2.13 7.39 -0.95
C GLU A 225 3.65 7.33 -1.13
N LEU A 226 4.42 8.04 -0.29
CA LEU A 226 5.88 7.97 -0.26
C LEU A 226 6.39 6.55 0.03
N ARG A 227 5.79 5.88 1.01
CA ARG A 227 6.06 4.47 1.32
C ARG A 227 5.76 3.58 0.12
N THR A 228 4.58 3.72 -0.49
CA THR A 228 4.19 2.89 -1.64
C THR A 228 5.19 3.04 -2.78
N TYR A 229 5.61 4.26 -3.06
CA TYR A 229 6.60 4.54 -4.10
C TYR A 229 7.95 3.92 -3.77
N CYS A 230 8.45 4.12 -2.55
CA CYS A 230 9.78 3.63 -2.19
C CYS A 230 9.86 2.09 -2.18
N LEU A 231 8.80 1.41 -1.75
CA LEU A 231 8.75 -0.06 -1.75
C LEU A 231 8.66 -0.64 -3.17
N SER A 232 8.16 0.13 -4.14
CA SER A 232 8.17 -0.25 -5.56
C SER A 232 9.51 -0.01 -6.27
N LEU A 233 10.50 0.59 -5.58
CA LEU A 233 11.86 0.76 -6.06
C LEU A 233 12.77 -0.34 -5.48
N ASP A 234 12.73 -1.52 -6.08
CA ASP A 234 13.35 -2.75 -5.56
C ASP A 234 14.56 -3.25 -6.38
N LEU A 235 14.85 -2.62 -7.52
CA LEU A 235 15.99 -2.98 -8.36
C LEU A 235 17.26 -2.18 -8.01
N ASP A 236 18.42 -2.79 -8.20
CA ASP A 236 19.72 -2.14 -7.94
C ASP A 236 19.91 -0.82 -8.70
N ILE A 237 19.44 -0.73 -9.95
CA ILE A 237 19.50 0.50 -10.76
C ILE A 237 18.67 1.65 -10.17
N GLN A 238 17.75 1.36 -9.25
CA GLN A 238 16.86 2.33 -8.60
C GLN A 238 17.33 2.72 -7.20
N LYS A 239 18.36 2.05 -6.67
CA LYS A 239 18.85 2.15 -5.28
C LYS A 239 19.09 3.57 -4.79
N GLU A 240 19.68 4.44 -5.61
CA GLU A 240 19.92 5.84 -5.23
C GLU A 240 18.60 6.60 -5.00
N ASN A 241 17.63 6.41 -5.89
CA ASN A 241 16.31 7.05 -5.77
C ASN A 241 15.51 6.45 -4.60
N ALA A 242 15.57 5.12 -4.42
CA ALA A 242 14.96 4.45 -3.27
C ALA A 242 15.48 5.02 -1.95
N THR A 243 16.80 5.20 -1.82
CA THR A 243 17.44 5.78 -0.63
C THR A 243 16.90 7.19 -0.34
N VAL A 244 16.86 8.06 -1.36
CA VAL A 244 16.37 9.44 -1.22
C VAL A 244 14.93 9.49 -0.71
N VAL A 245 14.04 8.65 -1.26
CA VAL A 245 12.62 8.64 -0.87
C VAL A 245 12.43 8.00 0.50
N ILE A 246 13.12 6.91 0.82
CA ILE A 246 13.06 6.26 2.14
C ILE A 246 13.49 7.22 3.24
N ASP A 247 14.65 7.87 3.07
CA ASP A 247 15.18 8.79 4.08
C ASP A 247 14.22 9.95 4.31
N ALA A 248 13.65 10.52 3.24
CA ALA A 248 12.64 11.58 3.34
C ALA A 248 11.33 11.11 3.99
N THR A 249 10.91 9.87 3.75
CA THR A 249 9.71 9.27 4.38
C THR A 249 9.91 9.13 5.88
N ILE A 250 11.05 8.58 6.30
CA ILE A 250 11.41 8.44 7.72
C ILE A 250 11.54 9.82 8.39
N GLU A 251 12.20 10.78 7.73
CA GLU A 251 12.32 12.17 8.17
C GLU A 251 10.94 12.81 8.41
N LEU A 252 9.99 12.60 7.50
CA LEU A 252 8.63 13.13 7.63
C LEU A 252 7.87 12.48 8.78
N ILE A 253 7.94 11.14 8.93
CA ILE A 253 7.32 10.41 10.05
C ILE A 253 7.82 10.98 11.39
N GLN A 254 9.14 11.14 11.54
CA GLN A 254 9.75 11.63 12.78
C GLN A 254 9.34 13.07 13.14
N ARG A 255 8.94 13.88 12.15
CA ARG A 255 8.43 15.23 12.36
C ARG A 255 6.94 15.28 12.70
N VAL A 256 6.19 14.22 12.45
CA VAL A 256 4.79 14.16 12.88
C VAL A 256 4.75 14.11 14.42
N PRO A 257 4.06 15.05 15.08
CA PRO A 257 3.98 15.03 16.52
C PRO A 257 3.23 13.80 17.04
N GLY A 258 3.79 13.09 18.02
CA GLY A 258 3.20 11.87 18.56
C GLY A 258 3.36 10.64 17.66
N HIS A 259 4.22 10.69 16.63
CA HIS A 259 4.48 9.54 15.76
C HIS A 259 4.89 8.28 16.53
N GLU A 260 5.60 8.43 17.64
CA GLU A 260 6.05 7.32 18.48
C GLU A 260 4.93 6.52 19.13
N ASP A 261 3.75 7.12 19.31
CA ASP A 261 2.57 6.51 19.93
C ASP A 261 1.51 6.13 18.89
N ASN A 262 1.79 6.39 17.61
CA ASN A 262 0.91 6.07 16.49
C ASN A 262 1.38 4.78 15.82
N TRP A 263 0.67 3.69 16.08
CA TRP A 263 1.05 2.37 15.56
C TRP A 263 1.14 2.31 14.03
N GLU A 264 0.31 3.07 13.30
CA GLU A 264 0.32 3.09 11.82
C GLU A 264 1.62 3.72 11.32
N LEU A 265 2.00 4.86 11.88
CA LEU A 265 3.25 5.55 11.53
C LEU A 265 4.48 4.72 11.89
N VAL A 266 4.48 4.08 13.07
CA VAL A 266 5.59 3.19 13.47
C VAL A 266 5.66 1.96 12.56
N THR A 267 4.52 1.44 12.09
CA THR A 267 4.47 0.32 11.12
C THR A 267 5.09 0.71 9.78
N ILE A 268 4.76 1.91 9.28
CA ILE A 268 5.34 2.44 8.04
C ILE A 268 6.85 2.64 8.23
N TRP A 269 7.29 3.19 9.37
CA TRP A 269 8.71 3.35 9.68
C TRP A 269 9.45 2.00 9.68
N ALA A 270 8.90 0.98 10.33
CA ALA A 270 9.47 -0.38 10.30
C ALA A 270 9.59 -0.93 8.88
N SER A 271 8.56 -0.73 8.05
CA SER A 271 8.59 -1.13 6.62
C SER A 271 9.67 -0.40 5.83
N CYS A 272 9.84 0.91 6.06
CA CYS A 272 10.90 1.69 5.41
C CYS A 272 12.29 1.21 5.81
N LEU A 273 12.52 0.88 7.09
CA LEU A 273 13.79 0.32 7.56
C LEU A 273 14.07 -1.06 6.95
N ALA A 274 13.04 -1.91 6.84
CA ALA A 274 13.16 -3.23 6.20
C ALA A 274 13.62 -3.11 4.74
N HIS A 275 13.12 -2.11 4.00
CA HIS A 275 13.56 -1.86 2.62
C HIS A 275 14.93 -1.18 2.55
N GLN A 276 15.21 -0.25 3.47
CA GLN A 276 16.50 0.45 3.56
C GLN A 276 17.66 -0.52 3.71
N GLU A 277 17.47 -1.62 4.43
CA GLU A 277 18.50 -2.62 4.64
C GLU A 277 19.02 -3.22 3.32
N LYS A 278 18.15 -3.47 2.34
CA LYS A 278 18.53 -4.01 1.02
C LYS A 278 19.44 -3.06 0.25
N LEU A 279 19.42 -1.78 0.60
CA LEU A 279 20.23 -0.73 -0.02
C LEU A 279 21.61 -0.59 0.64
N LEU A 280 21.91 -1.34 1.70
CA LEU A 280 23.20 -1.27 2.40
C LEU A 280 24.15 -2.38 1.94
N ASN A 281 25.43 -2.04 1.75
CA ASN A 281 26.43 -2.99 1.26
C ASN A 281 27.13 -3.77 2.38
N LYS A 282 27.11 -3.26 3.62
CA LYS A 282 27.86 -3.84 4.75
C LYS A 282 26.93 -4.61 5.67
N SER A 283 27.21 -5.89 5.89
CA SER A 283 26.39 -6.77 6.75
C SER A 283 26.16 -6.19 8.16
N GLN A 284 27.16 -5.55 8.77
CA GLN A 284 26.99 -4.91 10.08
C GLN A 284 26.00 -3.75 10.08
N ASP A 285 25.95 -2.96 9.01
CA ASP A 285 24.99 -1.85 8.91
C ASP A 285 23.59 -2.38 8.59
N ARG A 286 23.51 -3.42 7.76
CA ARG A 286 22.27 -4.19 7.51
C ARG A 286 21.67 -4.73 8.81
N ILE A 287 22.47 -5.41 9.63
CA ILE A 287 22.05 -5.96 10.94
C ILE A 287 21.52 -4.86 11.86
N LYS A 288 22.19 -3.70 11.94
CA LYS A 288 21.71 -2.58 12.77
C LYS A 288 20.34 -2.08 12.31
N VAL A 289 20.16 -1.92 11.00
CA VAL A 289 18.89 -1.45 10.43
C VAL A 289 17.77 -2.47 10.65
N ILE A 290 18.02 -3.77 10.40
CA ILE A 290 17.03 -4.83 10.68
C ILE A 290 16.69 -4.90 12.17
N THR A 291 17.69 -4.82 13.06
CA THR A 291 17.43 -4.82 14.51
C THR A 291 16.50 -3.67 14.89
N LYS A 292 16.72 -2.48 14.31
CA LYS A 292 15.82 -1.33 14.53
C LYS A 292 14.45 -1.55 13.90
N ALA A 293 14.37 -2.14 12.71
CA ALA A 293 13.10 -2.49 12.06
C ALA A 293 12.27 -3.45 12.93
N ILE A 294 12.91 -4.46 13.53
CA ILE A 294 12.27 -5.41 14.46
C ILE A 294 11.76 -4.68 15.70
N GLU A 295 12.58 -3.81 16.29
CA GLU A 295 12.17 -2.99 17.45
C GLU A 295 10.93 -2.14 17.14
N MET A 296 10.92 -1.46 15.98
CA MET A 296 9.78 -0.65 15.55
C MET A 296 8.55 -1.50 15.25
N ALA A 297 8.69 -2.63 14.56
CA ALA A 297 7.56 -3.51 14.26
C ALA A 297 6.93 -4.10 15.52
N LYS A 298 7.75 -4.48 16.52
CA LYS A 298 7.26 -4.91 17.84
C LYS A 298 6.53 -3.80 18.58
N LYS A 299 7.12 -2.59 18.64
CA LYS A 299 6.49 -1.41 19.25
C LYS A 299 5.15 -1.10 18.58
N ALA A 300 5.08 -1.15 17.26
CA ALA A 300 3.82 -0.95 16.54
C ALA A 300 2.76 -2.01 16.93
N ASN A 301 3.15 -3.28 17.07
CA ASN A 301 2.22 -4.34 17.46
C ASN A 301 1.75 -4.16 18.90
N GLU A 302 2.64 -3.76 19.82
CA GLU A 302 2.28 -3.42 21.21
C GLU A 302 1.26 -2.28 21.28
N LEU A 303 1.49 -1.21 20.51
CA LEU A 303 0.56 -0.07 20.42
C LEU A 303 -0.78 -0.48 19.81
N HIS A 304 -0.77 -1.33 18.77
CA HIS A 304 -1.99 -1.87 18.17
C HIS A 304 -2.77 -2.73 19.16
N VAL A 305 -2.11 -3.63 19.90
CA VAL A 305 -2.71 -4.44 20.97
C VAL A 305 -3.29 -3.55 22.06
N ALA A 306 -2.57 -2.52 22.50
CA ALA A 306 -3.08 -1.58 23.50
C ALA A 306 -4.35 -0.85 23.05
N LYS A 307 -4.48 -0.56 21.74
CA LYS A 307 -5.62 0.15 21.17
C LYS A 307 -6.80 -0.77 20.82
N LEU A 308 -6.54 -1.97 20.31
CA LEU A 308 -7.54 -2.85 19.69
C LEU A 308 -7.64 -4.23 20.36
N SER A 309 -6.88 -4.48 21.43
CA SER A 309 -6.86 -5.73 22.21
C SER A 309 -6.57 -7.00 21.40
N LYS A 310 -5.94 -6.86 20.22
CA LYS A 310 -5.54 -7.97 19.36
C LYS A 310 -4.24 -7.61 18.64
N GLU A 311 -3.41 -8.61 18.38
CA GLU A 311 -2.22 -8.46 17.54
C GLU A 311 -2.59 -8.29 16.07
N HIS A 312 -1.73 -7.59 15.33
CA HIS A 312 -1.97 -7.32 13.91
C HIS A 312 -1.27 -8.38 13.04
N PRO A 313 -2.00 -9.16 12.20
CA PRO A 313 -1.41 -10.24 11.40
C PRO A 313 -0.23 -9.79 10.53
N PHE A 314 -0.38 -8.67 9.81
CA PHE A 314 0.68 -8.08 9.00
C PHE A 314 1.95 -7.70 9.79
N MET A 315 1.83 -7.27 11.05
CA MET A 315 3.01 -6.94 11.85
C MET A 315 3.75 -8.21 12.28
N CYS A 316 3.03 -9.29 12.59
CA CYS A 316 3.64 -10.59 12.83
C CYS A 316 4.40 -11.07 11.58
N GLU A 317 3.78 -10.95 10.40
CA GLU A 317 4.41 -11.29 9.11
C GLU A 317 5.69 -10.46 8.85
N LEU A 318 5.65 -9.15 9.09
CA LEU A 318 6.81 -8.26 8.97
C LEU A 318 7.93 -8.66 9.94
N ILE A 319 7.61 -8.92 11.20
CA ILE A 319 8.59 -9.34 12.22
C ILE A 319 9.23 -10.67 11.81
N ALA A 320 8.43 -11.62 11.32
CA ALA A 320 8.92 -12.92 10.87
C ALA A 320 9.89 -12.78 9.69
N GLY A 321 9.53 -12.00 8.67
CA GLY A 321 10.42 -11.71 7.53
C GLY A 321 11.73 -11.02 7.94
N LEU A 322 11.65 -10.10 8.92
CA LEU A 322 12.84 -9.45 9.48
C LEU A 322 13.74 -10.43 10.24
N TYR A 323 13.17 -11.38 11.00
CA TYR A 323 13.95 -12.44 11.64
C TYR A 323 14.63 -13.36 10.64
N MET A 324 13.96 -13.74 9.55
CA MET A 324 14.59 -14.49 8.45
C MET A 324 15.75 -13.73 7.82
N THR A 325 15.58 -12.41 7.63
CA THR A 325 16.66 -11.61 7.04
C THR A 325 17.82 -11.51 8.03
N GLN A 326 17.54 -11.30 9.32
CA GLN A 326 18.57 -11.24 10.35
C GLN A 326 19.35 -12.56 10.48
N SER A 327 18.66 -13.71 10.45
CA SER A 327 19.30 -15.03 10.57
C SER A 327 20.30 -15.28 9.44
N SER A 328 20.03 -14.76 8.23
CA SER A 328 20.95 -14.87 7.09
C SER A 328 22.19 -13.96 7.17
N LEU A 329 22.21 -12.99 8.09
CA LEU A 329 23.26 -11.98 8.20
C LEU A 329 24.20 -12.19 9.39
N VAL A 330 23.72 -12.84 10.45
CA VAL A 330 24.53 -13.14 11.63
C VAL A 330 25.52 -14.26 11.30
N HIS A 331 26.71 -14.20 11.91
CA HIS A 331 27.78 -15.19 11.70
C HIS A 331 27.77 -16.31 12.75
N ASP A 332 27.10 -16.08 13.88
CA ASP A 332 26.96 -17.06 14.94
C ASP A 332 25.84 -18.04 14.55
N GLU A 333 26.18 -19.32 14.40
CA GLU A 333 25.25 -20.35 13.91
C GLU A 333 24.11 -20.60 14.91
N ASP A 334 24.40 -20.57 16.22
CA ASP A 334 23.39 -20.75 17.26
C ASP A 334 22.38 -19.58 17.23
N GLU A 335 22.86 -18.34 17.13
CA GLU A 335 22.02 -17.16 16.95
C GLU A 335 21.20 -17.23 15.65
N ALA A 336 21.81 -17.67 14.55
CA ALA A 336 21.12 -17.84 13.26
C ALA A 336 19.95 -18.82 13.36
N VAL A 337 20.17 -19.99 14.00
CA VAL A 337 19.14 -21.01 14.21
C VAL A 337 18.03 -20.50 15.13
N GLU A 338 18.37 -19.79 16.22
CA GLU A 338 17.36 -19.19 17.10
C GLU A 338 16.48 -18.17 16.37
N LEU A 339 17.08 -17.31 15.53
CA LEU A 339 16.35 -16.31 14.75
C LEU A 339 15.45 -16.97 13.71
N TYR A 340 15.94 -18.01 13.04
CA TYR A 340 15.16 -18.80 12.09
C TYR A 340 13.94 -19.43 12.77
N ASP A 341 14.12 -20.07 13.92
CA ASP A 341 13.03 -20.70 14.67
C ASP A 341 11.99 -19.67 15.14
N ARG A 342 12.44 -18.50 15.58
CA ARG A 342 11.53 -17.38 15.92
C ARG A 342 10.77 -16.90 14.69
N ALA A 343 11.40 -16.84 13.52
CA ALA A 343 10.72 -16.45 12.29
C ALA A 343 9.59 -17.41 11.94
N VAL A 344 9.85 -18.72 11.91
CA VAL A 344 8.85 -19.76 11.61
C VAL A 344 7.67 -19.70 12.58
N GLN A 345 7.95 -19.60 13.89
CA GLN A 345 6.90 -19.46 14.90
C GLN A 345 6.06 -18.19 14.71
N THR A 346 6.71 -17.09 14.33
CA THR A 346 6.02 -15.82 14.10
C THR A 346 5.17 -15.85 12.83
N PHE A 347 5.61 -16.53 11.76
CA PHE A 347 4.79 -16.77 10.57
C PHE A 347 3.55 -17.63 10.88
N LYS A 348 3.71 -18.70 11.67
CA LYS A 348 2.57 -19.51 12.14
C LYS A 348 1.55 -18.66 12.88
N LYS A 349 2.02 -17.80 13.78
CA LYS A 349 1.16 -16.84 14.50
C LYS A 349 0.45 -15.86 13.56
N ALA A 350 1.15 -15.34 12.55
CA ALA A 350 0.54 -14.48 11.54
C ALA A 350 -0.59 -15.20 10.78
N HIS A 351 -0.39 -16.47 10.43
CA HIS A 351 -1.40 -17.30 9.79
C HIS A 351 -2.59 -17.61 10.72
N GLU A 352 -2.36 -17.92 11.99
CA GLU A 352 -3.43 -18.09 12.98
C GLU A 352 -4.33 -16.85 13.10
N LEU A 353 -3.76 -15.65 12.97
CA LEU A 353 -4.48 -14.39 13.04
C LEU A 353 -5.23 -14.04 11.73
N ALA A 354 -4.81 -14.60 10.59
CA ALA A 354 -5.35 -14.36 9.24
C ALA A 354 -5.30 -15.66 8.39
N PRO A 355 -6.13 -16.67 8.71
CA PRO A 355 -6.07 -17.99 8.08
C PRO A 355 -6.45 -17.98 6.59
N GLU A 356 -7.12 -16.94 6.12
CA GLU A 356 -7.47 -16.73 4.72
C GLU A 356 -6.26 -16.46 3.80
N LYS A 357 -5.11 -16.09 4.37
CA LYS A 357 -3.86 -15.88 3.61
C LYS A 357 -3.17 -17.21 3.30
N LEU A 358 -3.58 -17.85 2.20
CA LEU A 358 -3.05 -19.15 1.78
C LEU A 358 -1.55 -19.15 1.47
N GLU A 359 -1.00 -18.02 0.99
CA GLU A 359 0.43 -17.84 0.69
C GLU A 359 1.32 -18.10 1.92
N LEU A 360 0.84 -17.76 3.13
CA LEU A 360 1.58 -18.00 4.37
C LEU A 360 1.73 -19.50 4.67
N VAL A 361 0.74 -20.32 4.30
CA VAL A 361 0.77 -21.77 4.54
C VAL A 361 1.88 -22.41 3.71
N GLU A 362 1.96 -22.04 2.44
CA GLU A 362 2.99 -22.57 1.53
C GLU A 362 4.39 -22.16 2.00
N MET A 363 4.58 -20.90 2.37
CA MET A 363 5.85 -20.42 2.91
C MET A 363 6.23 -21.15 4.21
N ILE A 364 5.30 -21.33 5.16
CA ILE A 364 5.57 -22.05 6.41
C ILE A 364 6.02 -23.49 6.10
N ARG A 365 5.34 -24.19 5.17
CA ARG A 365 5.71 -25.55 4.76
C ARG A 365 7.13 -25.59 4.22
N VAL A 366 7.48 -24.68 3.30
CA VAL A 366 8.83 -24.61 2.70
C VAL A 366 9.89 -24.38 3.77
N LEU A 367 9.63 -23.50 4.73
CA LEU A 367 10.56 -23.23 5.84
C LEU A 367 10.72 -24.45 6.75
N GLU A 368 9.65 -25.18 7.04
CA GLU A 368 9.73 -26.40 7.84
C GLU A 368 10.51 -27.51 7.12
N GLU A 369 10.30 -27.69 5.82
CA GLU A 369 11.04 -28.66 4.99
C GLU A 369 12.54 -28.34 4.93
N MET A 370 12.91 -27.05 4.92
CA MET A 370 14.31 -26.60 4.97
C MET A 370 14.99 -26.88 6.31
N LYS A 371 14.23 -27.13 7.38
CA LYS A 371 14.77 -27.51 8.70
C LYS A 371 15.12 -29.00 8.79
N ASP A 372 14.46 -29.85 8.00
CA ASP A 372 14.62 -31.31 7.99
C ASP A 372 15.76 -31.95 7.14
N PRO A 373 16.63 -31.27 6.37
CA PRO A 373 17.71 -31.94 5.64
C PRO A 373 18.81 -32.55 6.52
N LEU A 374 18.85 -32.20 7.82
CA LEU A 374 19.87 -32.65 8.78
C LEU A 374 19.35 -33.69 9.80
N GLY A 375 18.08 -34.08 9.72
CA GLY A 375 17.39 -34.87 10.75
C GLY A 375 16.92 -36.26 10.34
N GLY A 376 17.44 -36.85 9.25
CA GLY A 376 16.86 -38.07 8.68
C GLY A 376 17.80 -38.90 7.82
N ASN A 377 19.01 -39.17 8.28
CA ASN A 377 19.78 -40.31 7.81
C ASN A 377 20.46 -41.00 9.00
N ASP A 378 19.64 -41.45 9.95
CA ASP A 378 19.93 -42.67 10.71
C ASP A 378 19.86 -43.84 9.72
N LEU A 379 20.87 -43.93 8.85
CA LEU A 379 21.27 -45.23 8.31
C LEU A 379 21.74 -46.01 9.53
N ALA A 380 20.83 -46.85 10.02
CA ALA A 380 21.13 -47.89 10.99
C ALA A 380 22.50 -48.49 10.65
N ALA A 381 23.46 -48.26 11.54
CA ALA A 381 24.64 -49.08 11.60
C ALA A 381 24.13 -50.50 11.82
N GLU A 382 24.17 -51.31 10.76
CA GLU A 382 24.13 -52.75 10.90
C GLU A 382 25.40 -53.13 11.66
N ASP A 383 25.24 -53.26 12.98
CA ASP A 383 26.12 -54.03 13.86
C ASP A 383 26.08 -55.49 13.39
N ASP A 384 26.89 -55.82 12.38
CA ASP A 384 27.25 -57.20 12.06
C ASP A 384 28.57 -57.53 12.77
N ASP A 385 28.45 -57.91 14.03
CA ASP A 385 29.52 -58.52 14.81
C ASP A 385 28.92 -59.58 15.75
N VAL A 386 28.58 -60.78 15.23
CA VAL A 386 28.45 -61.99 16.06
C VAL A 386 28.86 -63.26 15.28
N ASP A 387 30.05 -63.71 15.65
CA ASP A 387 30.50 -65.09 15.86
C ASP A 387 30.88 -66.05 14.73
N ALA A 388 32.15 -66.45 14.88
CA ALA A 388 32.73 -67.70 14.42
C ALA A 388 32.06 -68.92 15.06
N ASP A 389 31.81 -69.94 14.24
CA ASP A 389 31.85 -71.36 14.60
C ASP A 389 32.20 -72.11 13.30
N SER A 390 33.41 -72.67 13.18
CA SER A 390 33.83 -74.00 13.62
C SER A 390 33.15 -75.16 12.85
N ASP A 391 34.00 -75.97 12.22
CA ASP A 391 33.79 -77.34 11.71
C ASP A 391 32.90 -77.60 10.48
N ASN A 392 33.53 -77.77 9.30
CA ASN A 392 33.87 -79.08 8.72
C ASN A 392 34.72 -78.97 7.43
#